data_AF-A0A1V5KPM1-F1
#
_entry.id   AF-A0A1V5KPM1-F1
#
_cell.length_a   1.000
_cell.length_b   1.000
_cell.length_c   1.000
_cell.angle_alpha   90.00
_cell.angle_beta   90.00
_cell.angle_gamma   90.00
#
_symmetry.space_group_name_H-M   'P 1'
#
loop_
_entity.id
_entity.type
_entity.pdbx_description
1 polymer ?
#
loop_
_entity_poly.entity_id
_entity_poly.type
_entity_poly.pdbx_seq_one_letter_code
_entity_poly.pdbx_strand_id
1 'polypeptide(L)'
;MANLFLASEILEMNVQEERNGAAFYSRLAEKSAHPLVIKHAAEIAEQERHHEALFTRMLRECEPVEPNEAYPGEYDAYRQALLKNKMFADEQDAMEKAEQWTDKEALSFALKTEQATLNLLKELTKHIDPRELPFIQITVDEEANHVNVLNELLQKI
;
A
#
# COMPACT_ATOMS: atom_id res chain seq x y z
N MET A 1 -1.71 15.68 -22.95
CA MET A 1 -2.09 15.50 -21.54
C MET A 1 -0.81 15.58 -20.74
N ALA A 2 -0.82 16.25 -19.59
CA ALA A 2 0.33 16.23 -18.69
C ALA A 2 0.45 14.82 -18.08
N ASN A 3 1.64 14.23 -18.13
CA ASN A 3 1.96 13.05 -17.35
C ASN A 3 2.57 13.58 -16.05
N LEU A 4 1.70 13.81 -15.06
CA LEU A 4 2.08 14.38 -13.78
C LEU A 4 2.78 13.35 -12.87
N PHE A 5 2.39 12.07 -13.02
CA PHE A 5 2.79 10.98 -12.14
C PHE A 5 3.87 10.14 -12.80
N LEU A 6 4.98 9.99 -12.11
CA LEU A 6 6.02 9.05 -12.51
C LEU A 6 5.69 7.71 -11.88
N ALA A 7 5.62 6.64 -12.69
CA ALA A 7 5.41 5.30 -12.17
C ALA A 7 6.44 4.91 -11.10
N SER A 8 7.67 5.44 -11.20
CA SER A 8 8.71 5.28 -10.19
C SER A 8 8.33 5.82 -8.81
N GLU A 9 7.68 6.98 -8.71
CA GLU A 9 7.29 7.55 -7.42
C GLU A 9 6.15 6.77 -6.75
N ILE A 10 5.22 6.28 -7.57
CA ILE A 10 4.13 5.43 -7.10
C ILE A 10 4.68 4.10 -6.60
N LEU A 11 5.61 3.51 -7.34
CA LEU A 11 6.30 2.28 -6.93
C LEU A 11 7.14 2.50 -5.66
N GLU A 12 7.84 3.62 -5.53
CA GLU A 12 8.59 3.95 -4.32
C GLU A 12 7.67 4.07 -3.10
N MET A 13 6.53 4.73 -3.25
CA MET A 13 5.49 4.78 -2.21
C MET A 13 5.01 3.38 -1.85
N ASN A 14 4.61 2.56 -2.83
CA ASN A 14 4.11 1.22 -2.58
C ASN A 14 5.16 0.31 -1.93
N VAL A 15 6.45 0.40 -2.32
CA VAL A 15 7.53 -0.35 -1.63
C VAL A 15 7.56 -0.03 -0.13
N GLN A 16 7.36 1.24 0.25
CA GLN A 16 7.32 1.61 1.66
C GLN A 16 6.05 1.13 2.36
N GLU A 17 4.89 1.20 1.70
CA GLU A 17 3.64 0.70 2.26
C GLU A 17 3.70 -0.82 2.47
N GLU A 18 4.22 -1.59 1.51
CA GLU A 18 4.39 -3.05 1.61
C GLU A 18 5.34 -3.42 2.77
N ARG A 19 6.42 -2.65 2.96
CA ARG A 19 7.31 -2.87 4.11
C ARG A 19 6.60 -2.61 5.44
N ASN A 20 5.81 -1.54 5.51
CA ASN A 20 5.02 -1.20 6.70
C ASN A 20 3.93 -2.26 6.97
N GLY A 21 3.23 -2.71 5.93
CA GLY A 21 2.21 -3.77 6.00
C GLY A 21 2.80 -5.09 6.46
N ALA A 22 3.92 -5.52 5.87
CA ALA A 22 4.65 -6.71 6.33
C ALA A 22 4.99 -6.65 7.82
N ALA A 23 5.45 -5.50 8.33
CA ALA A 23 5.74 -5.30 9.74
C ALA A 23 4.46 -5.35 10.62
N PHE A 24 3.41 -4.65 10.20
CA PHE A 24 2.11 -4.62 10.88
C PHE A 24 1.51 -6.03 11.01
N TYR A 25 1.37 -6.74 9.90
CA TYR A 25 0.73 -8.05 9.86
C TYR A 25 1.56 -9.13 10.54
N SER A 26 2.90 -9.07 10.44
CA SER A 26 3.77 -9.98 11.20
C SER A 26 3.56 -9.81 12.70
N ARG A 27 3.52 -8.56 13.19
CA ARG A 27 3.28 -8.28 14.62
C ARG A 27 1.87 -8.64 15.06
N LEU A 28 0.85 -8.43 14.22
CA LEU A 28 -0.51 -8.86 14.50
C LEU A 28 -0.60 -10.38 14.64
N ALA A 29 0.05 -11.13 13.74
CA ALA A 29 0.09 -12.59 13.80
C ALA A 29 0.78 -13.12 15.07
N GLU A 30 1.83 -12.45 15.54
CA GLU A 30 2.56 -12.80 16.76
C GLU A 30 1.74 -12.58 18.05
N LYS A 31 0.88 -11.57 18.06
CA LYS A 31 0.16 -11.11 19.28
C LYS A 31 -1.24 -11.69 19.41
N SER A 32 -1.90 -11.94 18.29
CA SER A 32 -3.25 -12.47 18.29
C SER A 32 -3.29 -13.85 18.95
N ALA A 33 -4.38 -14.13 19.66
CA ALA A 33 -4.71 -15.47 20.17
C ALA A 33 -5.75 -16.18 19.28
N HIS A 34 -6.31 -15.50 18.27
CA HIS A 34 -7.37 -16.03 17.43
C HIS A 34 -6.78 -16.78 16.22
N PRO A 35 -7.00 -18.09 16.06
CA PRO A 35 -6.32 -18.90 15.04
C PRO A 35 -6.50 -18.40 13.60
N LEU A 36 -7.68 -17.87 13.25
CA LEU A 36 -7.91 -17.31 11.91
C LEU A 36 -7.12 -16.02 11.69
N VAL A 37 -6.99 -15.18 12.71
CA VAL A 37 -6.28 -13.89 12.60
C VAL A 37 -4.79 -14.16 12.47
N ILE A 38 -4.23 -15.05 13.29
CA ILE A 38 -2.83 -15.49 13.20
C ILE A 38 -2.53 -16.00 11.79
N LYS A 39 -3.36 -16.91 11.27
CA LYS A 39 -3.15 -17.51 9.95
C LYS A 39 -3.16 -16.45 8.85
N HIS A 40 -4.22 -15.66 8.76
CA HIS A 40 -4.40 -14.71 7.66
C HIS A 40 -3.43 -13.53 7.75
N ALA A 41 -3.12 -13.03 8.95
CA ALA A 41 -2.10 -12.00 9.12
C ALA A 41 -0.72 -12.51 8.69
N ALA A 42 -0.35 -13.76 9.03
CA ALA A 42 0.90 -14.34 8.57
C ALA A 42 0.95 -14.54 7.04
N GLU A 43 -0.18 -14.93 6.42
CA GLU A 43 -0.30 -15.06 4.96
C GLU A 43 -0.14 -13.71 4.26
N ILE A 44 -0.84 -12.66 4.72
CA ILE A 44 -0.74 -11.31 4.16
C ILE A 44 0.70 -10.78 4.36
N ALA A 45 1.29 -10.93 5.54
CA ALA A 45 2.66 -10.48 5.78
C ALA A 45 3.69 -11.09 4.82
N GLU A 46 3.49 -12.34 4.35
CA GLU A 46 4.35 -12.96 3.35
C GLU A 46 4.08 -12.42 1.94
N GLN A 47 2.82 -12.17 1.59
CA GLN A 47 2.44 -11.51 0.34
C GLN A 47 3.12 -10.13 0.25
N GLU A 48 3.06 -9.35 1.32
CA GLU A 48 3.65 -8.02 1.39
C GLU A 48 5.18 -8.04 1.16
N ARG A 49 5.88 -9.02 1.74
CA ARG A 49 7.33 -9.22 1.49
C ARG A 49 7.61 -9.57 0.03
N HIS A 50 6.75 -10.36 -0.61
CA HIS A 50 6.89 -10.67 -2.03
C HIS A 50 6.62 -9.45 -2.91
N HIS A 51 5.62 -8.64 -2.57
CA HIS A 51 5.28 -7.41 -3.27
C HIS A 51 6.38 -6.36 -3.11
N GLU A 52 6.92 -6.15 -1.91
CA GLU A 52 8.06 -5.25 -1.66
C GLU A 52 9.23 -5.59 -2.61
N ALA A 53 9.58 -6.87 -2.70
CA ALA A 53 10.66 -7.34 -3.56
C ALA A 53 10.34 -7.12 -5.06
N LEU A 54 9.10 -7.42 -5.47
CA LEU A 54 8.63 -7.23 -6.84
C LEU A 54 8.64 -5.75 -7.24
N PHE A 55 8.06 -4.88 -6.43
CA PHE A 55 7.96 -3.45 -6.69
C PHE A 55 9.33 -2.77 -6.62
N THR A 56 10.21 -3.20 -5.71
CA THR A 56 11.61 -2.74 -5.68
C THR A 56 12.33 -3.09 -6.99
N ARG A 57 12.07 -4.27 -7.55
CA ARG A 57 12.64 -4.66 -8.84
C ARG A 57 12.06 -3.79 -9.97
N MET A 58 10.74 -3.63 -10.03
CA MET A 58 10.07 -2.81 -11.05
C MET A 58 10.57 -1.35 -11.00
N LEU A 59 10.74 -0.79 -9.81
CA LEU A 59 11.26 0.55 -9.60
C LEU A 59 12.66 0.75 -10.22
N ARG A 60 13.53 -0.27 -10.15
CA ARG A 60 14.87 -0.23 -10.77
C ARG A 60 14.82 -0.29 -12.29
N GLU A 61 13.74 -0.81 -12.86
CA GLU A 61 13.52 -0.90 -14.30
C GLU A 61 12.88 0.38 -14.87
N CYS A 62 12.38 1.28 -14.02
CA CYS A 62 11.87 2.60 -14.43
C CYS A 62 13.00 3.52 -14.89
N GLU A 63 12.82 4.15 -16.06
CA GLU A 63 13.69 5.23 -16.52
C GLU A 63 13.40 6.53 -15.75
N PRO A 64 14.41 7.37 -15.46
CA PRO A 64 14.16 8.69 -14.89
C PRO A 64 13.39 9.54 -15.91
N VAL A 65 12.20 9.97 -15.55
CA VAL A 65 11.38 10.87 -16.37
C VAL A 65 11.18 12.16 -15.57
N GLU A 66 11.35 13.30 -16.23
CA GLU A 66 11.04 14.60 -15.62
C GLU A 66 9.51 14.79 -15.59
N PRO A 67 8.92 15.13 -14.44
CA PRO A 67 7.48 15.35 -14.34
C PRO A 67 7.09 16.55 -15.22
N ASN A 68 6.00 16.42 -15.97
CA ASN A 68 5.51 17.48 -16.84
C ASN A 68 4.32 18.18 -16.18
N GLU A 69 4.56 19.34 -15.59
CA GLU A 69 3.51 20.18 -14.98
C GLU A 69 2.68 20.91 -16.05
N ALA A 70 1.35 20.88 -15.91
CA ALA A 70 0.43 21.73 -16.67
C ALA A 70 0.35 23.16 -16.09
N TYR A 71 0.60 23.33 -14.78
CA TYR A 71 0.68 24.63 -14.11
C TYR A 71 1.67 24.62 -12.93
N PRO A 72 2.26 25.78 -12.56
CA PRO A 72 3.24 25.83 -11.48
C PRO A 72 2.69 25.30 -10.14
N GLY A 73 3.40 24.34 -9.54
CA GLY A 73 3.07 23.78 -8.22
C GLY A 73 2.06 22.63 -8.26
N GLU A 74 1.66 22.18 -9.45
CA GLU A 74 0.82 20.99 -9.63
C GLU A 74 1.49 19.73 -9.08
N TYR A 75 2.80 19.57 -9.32
CA TYR A 75 3.57 18.41 -8.87
C TYR A 75 3.78 18.42 -7.34
N ASP A 76 3.96 19.60 -6.72
CA ASP A 76 4.03 19.72 -5.26
C ASP A 76 2.71 19.37 -4.58
N ALA A 77 1.58 19.83 -5.14
CA ALA A 77 0.26 19.49 -4.63
C ALA A 77 -0.01 17.98 -4.71
N TYR A 78 0.44 17.34 -5.78
CA TYR A 78 0.43 15.90 -5.95
C TYR A 78 1.24 15.17 -4.87
N ARG A 79 2.52 15.52 -4.67
CA ARG A 79 3.36 14.85 -3.65
C ARG A 79 2.78 14.99 -2.25
N GLN A 80 2.18 16.14 -1.94
CA GLN A 80 1.47 16.31 -0.67
C GLN A 80 0.24 15.40 -0.55
N ALA A 81 -0.47 15.13 -1.64
CA ALA A 81 -1.61 14.20 -1.64
C ALA A 81 -1.15 12.76 -1.36
N LEU A 82 -0.01 12.33 -1.92
CA LEU A 82 0.59 11.02 -1.60
C LEU A 82 0.93 10.91 -0.11
N LEU A 83 1.62 11.93 0.44
CA LEU A 83 2.03 11.93 1.84
C LEU A 83 0.84 11.93 2.83
N LYS A 84 -0.27 12.57 2.47
CA LYS A 84 -1.48 12.64 3.32
C LYS A 84 -2.21 11.31 3.46
N ASN A 85 -2.01 10.38 2.53
CA ASN A 85 -2.68 9.07 2.56
C ASN A 85 -1.91 8.00 3.33
N LYS A 86 -0.68 8.32 3.79
CA LYS A 86 0.10 7.39 4.62
C LYS A 86 -0.55 7.20 5.98
N MET A 87 -0.94 5.96 6.27
CA MET A 87 -1.52 5.55 7.56
C MET A 87 -0.46 5.09 8.56
N PHE A 88 0.74 4.74 8.06
CA PHE A 88 1.91 4.41 8.85
C PHE A 88 3.02 5.43 8.63
N ALA A 89 3.67 5.86 9.70
CA ALA A 89 4.87 6.69 9.58
C ALA A 89 6.08 5.87 9.11
N ASP A 90 6.25 4.69 9.69
CA ASP A 90 7.32 3.73 9.42
C ASP A 90 6.92 2.34 9.99
N GLU A 91 7.83 1.37 9.87
CA GLU A 91 7.66 0.00 10.38
C GLU A 91 7.46 -0.05 11.91
N GLN A 92 8.07 0.87 12.65
CA GLN A 92 7.95 0.91 14.10
C GLN A 92 6.55 1.35 14.52
N ASP A 93 6.03 2.41 13.89
CA ASP A 93 4.65 2.87 14.08
C ASP A 93 3.64 1.78 13.69
N ALA A 94 3.91 1.04 12.60
CA ALA A 94 3.11 -0.10 12.18
C ALA A 94 3.07 -1.21 13.23
N MET A 95 4.23 -1.62 13.75
CA MET A 95 4.30 -2.62 14.82
C MET A 95 3.60 -2.16 16.10
N GLU A 96 3.81 -0.92 16.53
CA GLU A 96 3.19 -0.37 17.74
C GLU A 96 1.67 -0.35 17.66
N LYS A 97 1.12 0.04 16.50
CA LYS A 97 -0.33 0.00 16.23
C LYS A 97 -0.88 -1.42 16.33
N ALA A 98 -0.20 -2.41 15.76
CA ALA A 98 -0.59 -3.81 15.84
C ALA A 98 -0.57 -4.35 17.30
N GLU A 99 0.33 -3.84 18.16
CA GLU A 99 0.41 -4.27 19.55
C GLU A 99 -0.66 -3.66 20.47
N GLN A 100 -1.11 -2.44 20.18
CA GLN A 100 -1.99 -1.69 21.07
C GLN A 100 -3.47 -2.04 20.92
N TRP A 101 -3.85 -2.62 19.79
CA TRP A 101 -5.23 -2.85 19.41
C TRP A 101 -5.68 -4.30 19.61
N THR A 102 -6.98 -4.48 19.82
CA THR A 102 -7.59 -5.80 19.69
C THR A 102 -7.53 -6.28 18.24
N ASP A 103 -7.61 -7.59 18.02
CA ASP A 103 -7.62 -8.17 16.67
C ASP A 103 -8.62 -7.48 15.72
N LYS A 104 -9.83 -7.18 16.22
CA LYS A 104 -10.88 -6.53 15.43
C LYS A 104 -10.55 -5.07 15.10
N GLU A 105 -9.97 -4.34 16.05
CA GLU A 105 -9.55 -2.95 15.84
C GLU A 105 -8.38 -2.89 14.86
N ALA A 106 -7.38 -3.77 15.02
CA ALA A 106 -6.24 -3.88 14.13
C ALA A 106 -6.67 -4.22 12.70
N LEU A 107 -7.53 -5.23 12.51
CA LEU A 107 -8.04 -5.60 11.19
C LEU A 107 -8.94 -4.53 10.58
N SER A 108 -9.74 -3.82 11.39
CA SER A 108 -10.55 -2.70 10.91
C SER A 108 -9.70 -1.51 10.50
N PHE A 109 -8.57 -1.28 11.17
CA PHE A 109 -7.60 -0.28 10.78
C PHE A 109 -6.91 -0.69 9.47
N ALA A 110 -6.41 -1.92 9.39
CA ALA A 110 -5.75 -2.47 8.22
C ALA A 110 -6.66 -2.36 6.98
N LEU A 111 -7.93 -2.77 7.08
CA LEU A 111 -8.90 -2.63 6.00
C LEU A 111 -9.07 -1.18 5.53
N LYS A 112 -9.06 -0.20 6.45
CA LYS A 112 -9.14 1.22 6.09
C LYS A 112 -7.87 1.69 5.40
N THR A 113 -6.71 1.19 5.81
CA THR A 113 -5.42 1.46 5.17
C THR A 113 -5.43 0.94 3.74
N GLU A 114 -5.68 -0.35 3.51
CA GLU A 114 -5.69 -0.90 2.14
C GLU A 114 -6.73 -0.23 1.25
N GLN A 115 -7.90 0.11 1.82
CA GLN A 115 -8.94 0.81 1.08
C GLN A 115 -8.52 2.24 0.68
N ALA A 116 -7.77 2.93 1.55
CA ALA A 116 -7.23 4.25 1.27
C ALA A 116 -6.15 4.18 0.18
N THR A 117 -5.22 3.22 0.28
CA THR A 117 -4.18 2.96 -0.72
C THR A 117 -4.79 2.60 -2.07
N LEU A 118 -5.74 1.66 -2.10
CA LEU A 118 -6.45 1.26 -3.32
C LEU A 118 -7.16 2.44 -3.99
N ASN A 119 -7.83 3.29 -3.21
CA ASN A 119 -8.53 4.47 -3.74
C ASN A 119 -7.56 5.49 -4.31
N LEU A 120 -6.43 5.69 -3.64
CA LEU A 120 -5.35 6.53 -4.14
C LEU A 120 -4.84 5.99 -5.47
N LEU A 121 -4.39 4.74 -5.54
CA LEU A 121 -3.85 4.14 -6.77
C LEU A 121 -4.84 4.20 -7.95
N LYS A 122 -6.14 3.95 -7.71
CA LYS A 122 -7.20 4.10 -8.71
C LYS A 122 -7.36 5.53 -9.22
N GLU A 123 -7.05 6.52 -8.40
CA GLU A 123 -7.04 7.92 -8.84
C GLU A 123 -5.78 8.21 -9.66
N LEU A 124 -4.60 7.81 -9.16
CA LEU A 124 -3.31 8.06 -9.80
C LEU A 124 -3.26 7.47 -11.21
N THR A 125 -3.76 6.24 -11.40
CA THR A 125 -3.77 5.53 -12.69
C THR A 125 -4.48 6.28 -13.82
N LYS A 126 -5.38 7.23 -13.51
CA LYS A 126 -6.06 8.07 -14.52
C LYS A 126 -5.12 9.10 -15.17
N HIS A 127 -3.96 9.33 -14.58
CA HIS A 127 -3.04 10.42 -14.93
C HIS A 127 -1.62 9.93 -15.25
N ILE A 128 -1.41 8.61 -15.25
CA ILE A 128 -0.14 7.95 -15.59
C ILE A 128 -0.05 7.77 -17.10
N ASP A 129 1.18 7.73 -17.63
CA ASP A 129 1.39 7.38 -19.03
C ASP A 129 0.80 5.98 -19.33
N PRO A 130 -0.02 5.81 -20.38
CA PRO A 130 -0.58 4.50 -20.72
C PRO A 130 0.44 3.38 -20.90
N ARG A 131 1.71 3.70 -21.22
CA ARG A 131 2.81 2.74 -21.32
C ARG A 131 3.25 2.21 -19.96
N GLU A 132 3.06 2.99 -18.90
CA GLU A 132 3.44 2.63 -17.53
C GLU A 132 2.27 2.04 -16.72
N LEU A 133 1.03 2.25 -17.18
CA LEU A 133 -0.18 1.75 -16.51
C LEU A 133 -0.15 0.25 -16.17
N PRO A 134 0.34 -0.67 -17.03
CA PRO A 134 0.40 -2.08 -16.69
C PRO A 134 1.25 -2.40 -15.45
N PHE A 135 2.31 -1.61 -15.19
CA PHE A 135 3.16 -1.80 -14.02
C PHE A 135 2.42 -1.40 -12.74
N ILE A 136 1.62 -0.34 -12.79
CA ILE A 136 0.88 0.15 -11.62
C ILE A 136 -0.41 -0.65 -11.39
N GLN A 137 -0.97 -1.26 -12.44
CA GLN A 137 -2.15 -2.10 -12.28
C GLN A 137 -1.90 -3.30 -11.36
N ILE A 138 -0.67 -3.83 -11.34
CA ILE A 138 -0.28 -4.92 -10.42
C ILE A 138 -0.50 -4.47 -8.97
N THR A 139 -0.04 -3.27 -8.61
CA THR A 139 -0.19 -2.75 -7.24
C THR A 139 -1.66 -2.54 -6.87
N VAL A 140 -2.50 -2.11 -7.83
CA VAL A 140 -3.96 -1.96 -7.64
C VAL A 140 -4.63 -3.30 -7.36
N ASP A 141 -4.23 -4.34 -8.07
CA ASP A 141 -4.84 -5.66 -7.98
C ASP A 141 -4.51 -6.34 -6.63
N GLU A 142 -3.28 -6.17 -6.13
CA GLU A 142 -2.87 -6.68 -4.81
C GLU A 142 -3.66 -6.03 -3.68
N GLU A 143 -3.76 -4.69 -3.67
CA GLU A 143 -4.54 -3.96 -2.67
C GLU A 143 -6.03 -4.34 -2.67
N ALA A 144 -6.59 -4.56 -3.87
CA ALA A 144 -7.96 -5.06 -4.00
C ALA A 144 -8.12 -6.47 -3.40
N ASN A 145 -7.13 -7.34 -3.57
CA ASN A 145 -7.11 -8.66 -2.95
C ASN A 145 -7.06 -8.57 -1.42
N HIS A 146 -6.17 -7.75 -0.85
CA HIS A 146 -6.08 -7.55 0.61
C HIS A 146 -7.40 -7.02 1.19
N VAL A 147 -8.02 -6.02 0.56
CA VAL A 147 -9.34 -5.51 0.96
C VAL A 147 -10.39 -6.64 1.00
N ASN A 148 -10.41 -7.53 0.01
CA ASN A 148 -11.36 -8.65 -0.01
C ASN A 148 -11.09 -9.64 1.13
N VAL A 149 -9.83 -10.04 1.32
CA VAL A 149 -9.42 -10.97 2.38
C VAL A 149 -9.78 -10.42 3.77
N LEU A 150 -9.49 -9.14 4.03
CA LEU A 150 -9.77 -8.49 5.30
C LEU A 150 -11.27 -8.36 5.57
N ASN A 151 -12.07 -8.01 4.55
CA ASN A 151 -13.53 -7.97 4.66
C ASN A 151 -14.11 -9.33 5.04
N GLU A 152 -13.63 -10.40 4.40
CA GLU A 152 -14.06 -11.76 4.73
C GLU A 152 -13.65 -12.18 6.14
N LEU A 153 -12.42 -11.85 6.55
CA LEU A 153 -11.91 -12.19 7.87
C LEU A 153 -12.72 -11.48 8.98
N LEU A 154 -13.00 -10.19 8.82
CA LEU A 154 -13.78 -9.39 9.77
C LEU A 154 -15.23 -9.88 9.95
N GLN A 155 -15.79 -10.60 8.98
CA GLN A 155 -17.11 -11.22 9.10
C GLN A 155 -17.08 -12.54 9.89
N LYS A 156 -15.90 -13.16 10.01
CA LYS A 156 -15.69 -14.48 10.63
C LYS A 156 -15.21 -14.40 12.08
N ILE A 157 -14.93 -13.19 12.59
CA ILE A 157 -14.45 -12.91 13.94
C ILE A 157 -15.37 -11.94 14.69
#